data_AF-A0A2W2C566-F1
#
_entry.id   AF-A0A2W2C566-F1
#
_cell.length_a   1.000
_cell.length_b   1.000
_cell.length_c   1.000
_cell.angle_alpha   90.00
_cell.angle_beta   90.00
_cell.angle_gamma   90.00
#
_symmetry.space_group_name_H-M   'P 1'
#
loop_
_entity.id
_entity.type
_entity.pdbx_description
1 polymer ?
#
loop_
_entity_poly.entity_id
_entity_poly.type
_entity_poly.pdbx_seq_one_letter_code
_entity_poly.pdbx_strand_id
1 'polypeptide(L)'
;MCAAGCTMPSPPIPASPRPGPTGSTAVPDTDVAVIGGGPAGVAAALSLREAGLAVTLVDPGRGPVPRIESLAANGIALARSCGMAGALDAAGLGRAAAMHLHWRGRPETRPFAADGPLLLDRSRFHAALRRLLPPASLRAARVTAIADGGEHVLLATSTGAMAARFVIDARGRAGLKARPQGTPVMAALAFGGRGAPPSGQPAMLLEALAEGWLWAALLPHGEVNGALFLPAARLAGGTAATRARCLADHLRPSALGLPAALRAGPVSASMLVAVADPFLSPRVLRVGDAALANDPLASHGIVHALRSGVQAAAAAATLLDPAGDAGAARSFIRDRHRMAASSARDATRRSLADQARFATGFWSAMASAEAAGSPAPPPWPALTRPLALAPLVRSAVLEHGRIAWADALWLPRSAQAVPRLGPFPAGALARLLSPPAAVTVLSERLARIAGEGQAQAILRLLLEEGALGNAAPAQPGVTAGSNA
;
A
#
# COMPACT_ATOMS: atom_id res chain seq x y z
N MET A 1 50.78 -24.37 -41.73
CA MET A 1 50.28 -25.66 -42.25
C MET A 1 50.18 -26.63 -41.09
N CYS A 2 49.00 -27.26 -40.92
CA CYS A 2 48.62 -28.43 -40.11
C CYS A 2 49.25 -28.61 -38.71
N ALA A 3 48.53 -28.36 -37.60
CA ALA A 3 47.50 -29.21 -36.98
C ALA A 3 48.05 -30.48 -36.29
N ALA A 4 48.08 -30.47 -34.96
CA ALA A 4 48.01 -31.65 -34.12
C ALA A 4 47.34 -31.27 -32.78
N GLY A 5 46.18 -31.86 -32.51
CA GLY A 5 45.37 -31.61 -31.32
C GLY A 5 45.90 -32.35 -30.10
N CYS A 6 45.81 -31.69 -28.95
CA CYS A 6 45.90 -32.30 -27.63
C CYS A 6 44.67 -31.88 -26.83
N THR A 7 43.74 -32.81 -26.63
CA THR A 7 42.58 -32.66 -25.76
C THR A 7 42.98 -33.03 -24.33
N MET A 8 42.98 -32.04 -23.44
CA MET A 8 43.10 -32.23 -21.99
C MET A 8 41.75 -32.67 -21.40
N PRO A 9 41.70 -33.59 -20.41
CA PRO A 9 40.45 -33.99 -19.77
C PRO A 9 39.91 -32.88 -18.84
N SER A 10 38.60 -32.62 -18.95
CA SER A 10 37.87 -31.66 -18.11
C SER A 10 37.86 -32.08 -16.63
N PRO A 11 37.91 -31.13 -15.68
CA PRO A 11 37.79 -31.44 -14.25
C PRO A 11 36.38 -31.93 -13.89
N PRO A 12 36.23 -32.74 -12.82
CA PRO A 12 34.93 -33.28 -12.43
C PRO A 12 33.97 -32.17 -11.98
N ILE A 13 32.76 -32.22 -12.54
CA ILE A 13 31.64 -31.35 -12.20
C ILE A 13 31.21 -31.64 -10.75
N PRO A 14 31.03 -30.63 -9.88
CA PRO A 14 30.53 -30.86 -8.52
C PRO A 14 29.12 -31.46 -8.59
N ALA A 15 28.93 -32.58 -7.88
CA ALA A 15 27.67 -33.31 -7.85
C ALA A 15 26.53 -32.41 -7.34
N SER A 16 25.45 -32.32 -8.12
CA SER A 16 24.19 -31.69 -7.72
C SER A 16 23.67 -32.36 -6.45
N PRO A 17 23.13 -31.60 -5.47
CA PRO A 17 22.55 -32.20 -4.27
C PRO A 17 21.36 -33.07 -4.67
N ARG A 18 21.39 -34.35 -4.27
CA ARG A 18 20.27 -35.27 -4.44
C ARG A 18 19.04 -34.73 -3.71
N PRO A 19 17.83 -34.75 -4.30
CA PRO A 19 16.61 -34.49 -3.56
C PRO A 19 16.44 -35.62 -2.54
N GLY A 20 16.51 -35.28 -1.25
CA GLY A 20 16.16 -36.18 -0.16
C GLY A 20 14.65 -36.49 -0.16
N PRO A 21 14.21 -37.53 0.57
CA PRO A 21 12.83 -38.00 0.54
C PRO A 21 11.84 -36.89 0.93
N THR A 22 10.86 -36.69 0.06
CA THR A 22 9.70 -35.81 0.24
C THR A 22 8.80 -36.34 1.34
N GLY A 23 8.63 -35.56 2.41
CA GLY A 23 7.67 -35.85 3.49
C GLY A 23 8.27 -35.72 4.89
N SER A 24 8.82 -34.55 5.23
CA SER A 24 9.09 -34.27 6.65
C SER A 24 7.77 -33.84 7.31
N THR A 25 7.28 -34.66 8.24
CA THR A 25 6.15 -34.36 9.14
C THR A 25 6.56 -33.49 10.33
N ALA A 26 7.58 -32.63 10.15
CA ALA A 26 8.02 -31.73 11.20
C ALA A 26 6.86 -30.82 11.63
N VAL A 27 6.50 -30.87 12.91
CA VAL A 27 5.57 -29.93 13.52
C VAL A 27 6.10 -28.52 13.26
N PRO A 28 5.31 -27.61 12.68
CA PRO A 28 5.79 -26.27 12.37
C PRO A 28 6.16 -25.54 13.66
N ASP A 29 7.26 -24.78 13.63
CA ASP A 29 7.73 -24.02 14.79
C ASP A 29 6.73 -22.93 15.23
N THR A 30 5.87 -22.50 14.30
CA THR A 30 4.91 -21.41 14.49
C THR A 30 3.75 -21.56 13.49
N ASP A 31 2.57 -21.04 13.81
CA ASP A 31 1.47 -20.98 12.83
C ASP A 31 1.82 -20.04 11.67
N VAL A 32 2.28 -18.84 12.01
CA VAL A 32 2.64 -17.83 11.01
C VAL A 32 4.03 -17.24 11.26
N ALA A 33 4.90 -17.33 10.25
CA ALA A 33 6.15 -16.58 10.23
C ALA A 33 5.96 -15.26 9.47
N VAL A 34 6.28 -14.14 10.12
CA VAL A 34 6.25 -12.80 9.52
C VAL A 34 7.68 -12.35 9.24
N ILE A 35 8.02 -12.09 7.99
CA ILE A 35 9.39 -11.75 7.59
C ILE A 35 9.51 -10.24 7.43
N GLY A 36 10.22 -9.57 8.35
CA GLY A 36 10.46 -8.13 8.33
C GLY A 36 9.75 -7.36 9.45
N GLY A 37 10.50 -6.59 10.23
CA GLY A 37 10.05 -5.82 11.40
C GLY A 37 9.56 -4.40 11.08
N GLY A 38 9.10 -4.17 9.85
CA GLY A 38 8.50 -2.89 9.45
C GLY A 38 7.05 -2.75 9.90
N PRO A 39 6.38 -1.61 9.60
CA PRO A 39 4.99 -1.36 9.96
C PRO A 39 4.02 -2.45 9.48
N ALA A 40 4.20 -2.95 8.25
CA ALA A 40 3.37 -4.03 7.72
C ALA A 40 3.52 -5.33 8.51
N GLY A 41 4.77 -5.72 8.80
CA GLY A 41 5.06 -6.96 9.52
C GLY A 41 4.61 -6.89 10.98
N VAL A 42 4.87 -5.78 11.67
CA VAL A 42 4.41 -5.62 13.06
C VAL A 42 2.88 -5.52 13.14
N ALA A 43 2.22 -4.83 12.20
CA ALA A 43 0.75 -4.82 12.14
C ALA A 43 0.18 -6.23 11.95
N ALA A 44 0.74 -6.99 11.00
CA ALA A 44 0.34 -8.38 10.78
C ALA A 44 0.57 -9.24 12.03
N ALA A 45 1.75 -9.13 12.65
CA ALA A 45 2.09 -9.93 13.82
C ALA A 45 1.21 -9.63 15.04
N LEU A 46 0.89 -8.36 15.30
CA LEU A 46 -0.02 -7.96 16.38
C LEU A 46 -1.43 -8.53 16.13
N SER A 47 -2.00 -8.31 14.94
CA SER A 47 -3.34 -8.79 14.61
C SER A 47 -3.45 -10.32 14.58
N LEU A 48 -2.41 -11.04 14.15
CA LEU A 48 -2.37 -12.51 14.21
C LEU A 48 -2.35 -13.03 15.64
N ARG A 49 -1.62 -12.36 16.54
CA ARG A 49 -1.59 -12.71 17.97
C ARG A 49 -2.93 -12.44 18.64
N GLU A 50 -3.58 -11.33 18.29
CA GLU A 50 -4.96 -11.04 18.72
C GLU A 50 -5.95 -12.12 18.24
N ALA A 51 -5.71 -12.69 17.05
CA ALA A 51 -6.46 -13.84 16.54
C ALA A 51 -6.07 -15.19 17.19
N GLY A 52 -5.17 -15.20 18.18
CA GLY A 52 -4.79 -16.40 18.94
C GLY A 52 -3.77 -17.31 18.25
N LEU A 53 -3.12 -16.86 17.17
CA LEU A 53 -2.15 -17.66 16.43
C LEU A 53 -0.74 -17.55 17.03
N ALA A 54 0.02 -18.63 16.96
CA ALA A 54 1.45 -18.61 17.28
C ALA A 54 2.22 -17.90 16.17
N VAL A 55 2.86 -16.77 16.50
CA VAL A 55 3.56 -15.91 15.54
C VAL A 55 5.03 -15.76 15.89
N THR A 56 5.88 -15.92 14.87
CA THR A 56 7.30 -15.57 14.92
C THR A 56 7.61 -14.50 13.87
N LEU A 57 8.06 -13.33 14.33
CA LEU A 57 8.58 -12.27 13.46
C LEU A 57 10.08 -12.45 13.29
N VAL A 58 10.51 -12.67 12.05
CA VAL A 58 11.91 -12.87 11.67
C VAL A 58 12.44 -11.58 11.06
N ASP A 59 13.34 -10.90 11.75
CA ASP A 59 13.95 -9.66 11.28
C ASP A 59 15.35 -9.46 11.89
N PRO A 60 16.36 -9.03 11.11
CA PRO A 60 17.75 -8.95 11.56
C PRO A 60 17.99 -7.92 12.67
N GLY A 61 17.01 -7.10 13.05
CA GLY A 61 17.14 -6.10 14.13
C GLY A 61 17.92 -4.85 13.74
N ARG A 62 18.38 -4.77 12.49
CA ARG A 62 19.00 -3.57 11.94
C ARG A 62 17.90 -2.72 11.33
N GLY A 63 17.63 -1.58 11.96
CA GLY A 63 16.69 -0.60 11.43
C GLY A 63 17.12 -0.02 10.08
N PRO A 64 16.17 0.62 9.36
CA PRO A 64 16.51 1.30 8.12
C PRO A 64 17.49 2.45 8.39
N VAL A 65 18.17 2.92 7.34
CA VAL A 65 19.00 4.12 7.42
C VAL A 65 18.17 5.28 7.98
N PRO A 66 18.70 6.03 8.96
CA PRO A 66 17.99 7.16 9.56
C PRO A 66 17.51 8.15 8.50
N ARG A 67 16.21 8.45 8.56
CA ARG A 67 15.53 9.45 7.73
C ARG A 67 14.25 9.87 8.42
N ILE A 68 13.74 11.03 8.02
CA ILE A 68 12.44 11.51 8.45
C ILE A 68 11.39 11.12 7.41
N GLU A 69 10.23 10.67 7.87
CA GLU A 69 9.04 10.46 7.03
C GLU A 69 7.87 11.26 7.61
N SER A 70 6.91 11.63 6.76
CA SER A 70 5.66 12.24 7.21
C SER A 70 4.54 11.19 7.28
N LEU A 71 3.73 11.27 8.32
CA LEU A 71 2.53 10.44 8.49
C LEU A 71 1.31 11.33 8.66
N ALA A 72 0.43 11.33 7.65
CA ALA A 72 -0.83 12.07 7.68
C ALA A 72 -1.77 11.60 8.79
N ALA A 73 -2.75 12.43 9.16
CA ALA A 73 -3.68 12.18 10.26
C ALA A 73 -4.42 10.83 10.16
N ASN A 74 -4.85 10.45 8.96
CA ASN A 74 -5.47 9.14 8.73
C ASN A 74 -4.52 7.96 9.00
N GLY A 75 -3.23 8.12 8.71
CA GLY A 75 -2.20 7.14 9.02
C GLY A 75 -1.88 7.06 10.52
N ILE A 76 -1.89 8.20 11.21
CA ILE A 76 -1.77 8.26 12.68
C ILE A 76 -2.93 7.50 13.32
N ALA A 77 -4.16 7.80 12.90
CA ALA A 77 -5.36 7.14 13.41
C ALA A 77 -5.31 5.62 13.16
N LEU A 78 -4.94 5.19 11.96
CA LEU A 78 -4.79 3.78 11.61
C LEU A 78 -3.72 3.09 12.47
N ALA A 79 -2.52 3.70 12.60
CA ALA A 79 -1.45 3.15 13.42
C ALA A 79 -1.88 2.99 14.89
N ARG A 80 -2.62 3.96 15.44
CA ARG A 80 -3.19 3.86 16.79
C ARG A 80 -4.21 2.73 16.91
N SER A 81 -5.11 2.57 15.94
CA SER A 81 -6.06 1.43 15.92
C SER A 81 -5.37 0.08 15.77
N CYS A 82 -4.15 0.04 15.22
CA CYS A 82 -3.31 -1.16 15.15
C CYS A 82 -2.43 -1.36 16.40
N GLY A 83 -2.70 -0.66 17.51
CA GLY A 83 -1.94 -0.80 18.76
C GLY A 83 -0.55 -0.16 18.76
N MET A 84 -0.23 0.72 17.80
CA MET A 84 1.12 1.29 17.64
C MET A 84 1.30 2.69 18.23
N ALA A 85 0.39 3.14 19.12
CA ALA A 85 0.43 4.48 19.69
C ALA A 85 1.78 4.81 20.34
N GLY A 86 2.26 3.95 21.25
CA GLY A 86 3.56 4.15 21.91
C GLY A 86 4.76 4.16 20.95
N ALA A 87 4.67 3.48 19.80
CA ALA A 87 5.71 3.52 18.78
C ALA A 87 5.73 4.85 18.01
N LEU A 88 4.55 5.46 17.79
CA LEU A 88 4.45 6.81 17.23
C LEU A 88 5.02 7.83 18.20
N ASP A 89 4.67 7.74 19.48
CA ASP A 89 5.11 8.68 20.50
C ASP A 89 6.63 8.65 20.68
N ALA A 90 7.24 7.46 20.66
CA ALA A 90 8.70 7.29 20.76
C ALA A 90 9.48 7.80 19.53
N ALA A 91 8.83 7.93 18.38
CA ALA A 91 9.47 8.28 17.11
C ALA A 91 9.09 9.67 16.58
N GLY A 92 8.06 10.29 17.15
CA GLY A 92 7.55 11.59 16.73
C GLY A 92 8.54 12.72 16.96
N LEU A 93 8.68 13.57 15.95
CA LEU A 93 9.52 14.78 15.96
C LEU A 93 8.66 16.06 15.95
N GLY A 94 7.37 15.92 16.25
CA GLY A 94 6.38 16.99 16.19
C GLY A 94 5.49 16.95 14.94
N ARG A 95 4.37 17.67 15.01
CA ARG A 95 3.45 17.84 13.89
C ARG A 95 3.91 18.98 13.00
N ALA A 96 3.90 18.75 11.70
CA ALA A 96 4.13 19.81 10.73
C ALA A 96 2.99 20.83 10.80
N ALA A 97 3.33 22.11 10.92
CA ALA A 97 2.41 23.23 10.97
C ALA A 97 1.98 23.69 9.58
N ALA A 98 2.84 23.48 8.56
CA ALA A 98 2.54 23.84 7.18
C ALA A 98 3.28 22.96 6.17
N MET A 99 2.78 22.98 4.94
CA MET A 99 3.47 22.53 3.74
C MET A 99 3.82 23.74 2.86
N HIS A 100 5.11 23.94 2.60
CA HIS A 100 5.62 24.88 1.61
C HIS A 100 5.68 24.18 0.25
N LEU A 101 4.83 24.61 -0.68
CA LEU A 101 4.69 24.04 -2.00
C LEU A 101 5.32 24.97 -3.02
N HIS A 102 6.41 24.51 -3.63
CA HIS A 102 6.93 25.07 -4.87
C HIS A 102 6.62 24.09 -6.00
N TRP A 103 5.32 23.92 -6.29
CA TRP A 103 4.80 22.89 -7.20
C TRP A 103 4.05 23.46 -8.41
N ARG A 104 3.33 24.57 -8.21
CA ARG A 104 2.56 25.28 -9.24
C ARG A 104 3.22 26.60 -9.63
N GLY A 105 2.59 27.35 -10.54
CA GLY A 105 3.15 28.59 -11.08
C GLY A 105 3.52 29.67 -10.06
N ARG A 106 3.03 29.58 -8.81
CA ARG A 106 3.45 30.43 -7.70
C ARG A 106 3.72 29.58 -6.46
N PRO A 107 4.71 29.96 -5.62
CA PRO A 107 4.89 29.34 -4.30
C PRO A 107 3.64 29.49 -3.44
N GLU A 108 3.28 28.43 -2.72
CA GLU A 108 2.16 28.40 -1.78
C GLU A 108 2.67 27.93 -0.41
N THR A 109 2.14 28.50 0.67
CA THR A 109 2.26 27.90 2.01
C THR A 109 0.88 27.50 2.47
N ARG A 110 0.68 26.20 2.71
CA ARG A 110 -0.59 25.65 3.19
C ARG A 110 -0.46 25.33 4.67
N PRO A 111 -1.08 26.10 5.57
CA PRO A 111 -1.12 25.74 6.98
C PRO A 111 -1.94 24.46 7.15
N PHE A 112 -1.47 23.59 8.03
CA PHE A 112 -2.28 22.50 8.53
C PHE A 112 -3.13 23.02 9.71
N ALA A 113 -4.32 22.43 9.89
CA ALA A 113 -5.06 22.59 11.14
C ALA A 113 -4.30 21.90 12.30
N ALA A 114 -4.86 21.87 13.51
CA ALA A 114 -4.24 21.28 14.71
C ALA A 114 -3.72 19.83 14.52
N ASP A 115 -4.25 19.09 13.54
CA ASP A 115 -3.90 17.70 13.23
C ASP A 115 -2.97 17.54 12.01
N GLY A 116 -2.01 18.43 11.84
CA GLY A 116 -0.98 18.31 10.79
C GLY A 116 -0.21 16.97 10.82
N PRO A 117 0.43 16.56 9.71
CA PRO A 117 1.18 15.31 9.63
C PRO A 117 2.26 15.21 10.71
N LEU A 118 2.39 14.03 11.31
CA LEU A 118 3.46 13.74 12.25
C LEU A 118 4.75 13.47 11.48
N LEU A 119 5.83 14.20 11.79
CA LEU A 119 7.16 13.88 11.30
C LEU A 119 7.76 12.79 12.18
N LEU A 120 8.27 11.73 11.56
CA LEU A 120 8.73 10.52 12.24
C LEU A 120 10.20 10.26 11.95
N ASP A 121 11.00 10.03 13.00
CA ASP A 121 12.29 9.38 12.85
C ASP A 121 12.06 7.90 12.54
N ARG A 122 12.42 7.49 11.32
CA ARG A 122 12.11 6.14 10.85
C ARG A 122 12.89 5.04 11.57
N SER A 123 14.09 5.36 12.05
CA SER A 123 14.94 4.42 12.78
C SER A 123 14.38 4.17 14.18
N ARG A 124 13.97 5.25 14.88
CA ARG A 124 13.28 5.17 16.18
C ARG A 124 11.95 4.44 16.05
N PHE A 125 11.18 4.73 14.99
CA PHE A 125 9.90 4.06 14.76
C PHE A 125 10.07 2.56 14.58
N HIS A 126 11.04 2.12 13.76
CA HIS A 126 11.32 0.69 13.58
C HIS A 126 11.75 0.01 14.89
N ALA A 127 12.63 0.66 15.68
CA ALA A 127 13.04 0.11 16.98
C ALA A 127 11.85 0.01 17.96
N ALA A 128 10.98 1.03 18.00
CA ALA A 128 9.82 1.04 18.88
C ALA A 128 8.77 0.00 18.48
N LEU A 129 8.52 -0.18 17.18
CA LEU A 129 7.62 -1.22 16.65
C LEU A 129 8.02 -2.62 17.12
N ARG A 130 9.32 -2.94 17.10
CA ARG A 130 9.82 -4.25 17.56
C ARG A 130 9.52 -4.51 19.04
N ARG A 131 9.49 -3.47 19.88
CA ARG A 131 9.20 -3.59 21.32
C ARG A 131 7.73 -3.85 21.62
N LEU A 132 6.83 -3.72 20.63
CA LEU A 132 5.42 -4.06 20.79
C LEU A 132 5.17 -5.57 20.83
N LEU A 133 6.15 -6.38 20.42
CA LEU A 133 6.05 -7.84 20.43
C LEU A 133 6.88 -8.40 21.58
N PRO A 134 6.42 -9.50 22.23
CA PRO A 134 7.20 -10.15 23.27
C PRO A 134 8.50 -10.74 22.68
N PRO A 135 9.61 -10.78 23.45
CA PRO A 135 10.87 -11.34 22.98
C PRO A 135 10.77 -12.75 22.40
N ALA A 136 9.89 -13.60 22.95
CA ALA A 136 9.66 -14.96 22.47
C ALA A 136 9.08 -15.04 21.04
N SER A 137 8.41 -13.98 20.57
CA SER A 137 7.90 -13.89 19.20
C SER A 137 8.90 -13.28 18.22
N LEU A 138 10.10 -12.91 18.66
CA LEU A 138 11.11 -12.25 17.83
C LEU A 138 12.28 -13.18 17.55
N ARG A 139 12.59 -13.39 16.27
CA ARG A 139 13.82 -14.07 15.85
C ARG A 139 14.73 -13.09 15.12
N ALA A 140 15.87 -12.78 15.74
CA ALA A 140 16.90 -11.91 15.18
C ALA A 140 17.70 -12.63 14.08
N ALA A 141 17.13 -12.73 12.88
CA ALA A 141 17.74 -13.42 11.74
C ALA A 141 17.37 -12.80 10.41
N ARG A 142 18.14 -13.10 9.36
CA ARG A 142 17.80 -12.79 7.97
C ARG A 142 17.29 -14.05 7.29
N VAL A 143 16.11 -13.99 6.67
CA VAL A 143 15.63 -15.06 5.79
C VAL A 143 16.37 -15.01 4.46
N THR A 144 17.00 -16.12 4.07
CA THR A 144 17.79 -16.26 2.84
C THR A 144 17.05 -17.05 1.77
N ALA A 145 16.16 -17.97 2.14
CA ALA A 145 15.31 -18.71 1.21
C ALA A 145 13.93 -19.02 1.82
N ILE A 146 12.94 -19.14 0.93
CA ILE A 146 11.58 -19.59 1.23
C ILE A 146 11.30 -20.74 0.26
N ALA A 147 10.94 -21.90 0.78
CA ALA A 147 10.64 -23.10 0.01
C ALA A 147 9.30 -23.69 0.43
N ASP A 148 8.63 -24.34 -0.52
CA ASP A 148 7.42 -25.10 -0.24
C ASP A 148 7.78 -26.45 0.39
N GLY A 149 7.21 -26.73 1.56
CA GLY A 149 7.33 -28.01 2.27
C GLY A 149 6.06 -28.87 2.17
N GLY A 150 5.10 -28.49 1.32
CA GLY A 150 3.79 -29.13 1.19
C GLY A 150 2.80 -28.58 2.22
N GLU A 151 2.75 -29.19 3.41
CA GLU A 151 1.83 -28.78 4.48
C GLU A 151 2.29 -27.54 5.24
N HIS A 152 3.56 -27.17 5.10
CA HIS A 152 4.17 -26.00 5.71
C HIS A 152 5.14 -25.31 4.74
N VAL A 153 5.57 -24.11 5.10
CA VAL A 153 6.60 -23.34 4.41
C VAL A 153 7.92 -23.48 5.17
N LEU A 154 8.99 -23.82 4.45
CA LEU A 154 10.33 -23.92 4.98
C LEU A 154 11.08 -22.60 4.76
N LEU A 155 11.67 -22.06 5.83
CA LEU A 155 12.47 -20.84 5.81
C LEU A 155 13.92 -21.17 6.17
N ALA A 156 14.84 -20.88 5.27
CA ALA A 156 16.26 -20.83 5.62
C ALA A 156 16.56 -19.45 6.21
N THR A 157 17.13 -19.40 7.41
CA THR A 157 17.58 -18.16 8.04
C THR A 157 19.09 -18.18 8.29
N SER A 158 19.67 -17.00 8.51
CA SER A 158 21.07 -16.86 8.92
C SER A 158 21.41 -17.52 10.27
N THR A 159 20.41 -18.03 11.00
CA THR A 159 20.54 -18.66 12.32
C THR A 159 19.99 -20.09 12.33
N GLY A 160 19.82 -20.72 11.16
CA GLY A 160 19.22 -22.04 11.02
C GLY A 160 17.84 -22.01 10.36
N ALA A 161 17.31 -23.20 10.05
CA ALA A 161 16.00 -23.34 9.42
C ALA A 161 14.85 -23.11 10.41
N MET A 162 13.65 -22.88 9.87
CA MET A 162 12.37 -22.98 10.58
C MET A 162 11.25 -23.38 9.61
N ALA A 163 10.17 -23.91 10.14
CA ALA A 163 8.93 -24.23 9.44
C ALA A 163 7.76 -23.40 9.99
N ALA A 164 6.87 -22.95 9.11
CA ALA A 164 5.64 -22.25 9.48
C ALA A 164 4.45 -22.72 8.63
N ARG A 165 3.24 -22.77 9.18
CA ARG A 165 2.04 -23.17 8.40
C ARG A 165 1.70 -22.13 7.32
N PHE A 166 2.03 -20.86 7.57
CA PHE A 166 1.85 -19.76 6.65
C PHE A 166 2.97 -18.72 6.80
N VAL A 167 3.27 -17.96 5.74
CA VAL A 167 4.27 -16.90 5.73
C VAL A 167 3.69 -15.59 5.21
N ILE A 168 3.95 -14.51 5.95
CA ILE A 168 3.73 -13.14 5.51
C ILE A 168 5.09 -12.50 5.21
N ASP A 169 5.35 -12.22 3.93
CA ASP A 169 6.55 -11.53 3.47
C ASP A 169 6.34 -10.01 3.53
N ALA A 170 6.91 -9.39 4.56
CA ALA A 170 6.84 -7.96 4.85
C ALA A 170 8.23 -7.29 4.77
N ARG A 171 9.16 -7.82 3.95
CA ARG A 171 10.54 -7.32 3.80
C ARG A 171 10.67 -5.96 3.12
N GLY A 172 9.54 -5.29 2.86
CA GLY A 172 9.47 -4.07 2.07
C GLY A 172 10.07 -4.27 0.67
N ARG A 173 10.71 -3.22 0.12
CA ARG A 173 11.25 -3.24 -1.24
C ARG A 173 12.29 -4.34 -1.48
N ALA A 174 12.96 -4.85 -0.44
CA ALA A 174 13.90 -5.95 -0.57
C ALA A 174 13.20 -7.29 -0.92
N GLY A 175 11.91 -7.44 -0.61
CA GLY A 175 11.10 -8.61 -0.99
C GLY A 175 10.50 -8.50 -2.40
N LEU A 176 10.54 -7.30 -3.01
CA LEU A 176 9.97 -7.02 -4.32
C LEU A 176 10.92 -7.51 -5.42
N LYS A 177 10.42 -8.41 -6.28
CA LYS A 177 11.16 -8.94 -7.45
C LYS A 177 10.65 -8.38 -8.79
N ALA A 178 9.64 -7.53 -8.76
CA ALA A 178 9.03 -6.95 -9.96
C ALA A 178 9.81 -5.72 -10.44
N ARG A 179 9.86 -5.52 -11.76
CA ARG A 179 10.39 -4.30 -12.39
C ARG A 179 9.23 -3.36 -12.73
N PRO A 180 9.43 -2.04 -12.71
CA PRO A 180 8.44 -1.08 -13.20
C PRO A 180 8.10 -1.37 -14.67
N GLN A 181 6.84 -1.18 -15.04
CA GLN A 181 6.41 -1.15 -16.44
C GLN A 181 6.01 0.29 -16.78
N GLY A 182 6.53 0.84 -17.88
CA GLY A 182 6.05 2.10 -18.47
C GLY A 182 6.48 3.41 -17.79
N THR A 183 6.92 3.40 -16.53
CA THR A 183 7.35 4.63 -15.81
C THR A 183 8.87 4.82 -15.82
N PRO A 184 9.40 6.06 -15.95
CA PRO A 184 10.79 6.35 -15.69
C PRO A 184 11.21 5.82 -14.31
N VAL A 185 12.28 5.04 -14.25
CA VAL A 185 12.81 4.52 -12.99
C VAL A 185 13.39 5.70 -12.21
N MET A 186 12.72 6.09 -11.14
CA MET A 186 13.15 7.18 -10.26
C MET A 186 13.91 6.65 -9.04
N ALA A 187 14.83 7.46 -8.53
CA ALA A 187 15.63 7.16 -7.35
C ALA A 187 15.68 8.38 -6.42
N ALA A 188 15.67 8.10 -5.12
CA ALA A 188 15.77 9.08 -4.06
C ALA A 188 17.20 9.12 -3.51
N LEU A 189 17.83 10.28 -3.55
CA LEU A 189 19.06 10.59 -2.84
C LEU A 189 18.69 11.27 -1.53
N ALA A 190 18.79 10.53 -0.41
CA ALA A 190 18.53 11.10 0.92
C ALA A 190 19.57 12.15 1.28
N PHE A 191 19.20 13.11 2.14
CA PHE A 191 20.14 14.08 2.69
C PHE A 191 19.73 14.60 4.06
N GLY A 192 20.70 15.18 4.77
CA GLY A 192 20.47 15.95 5.98
C GLY A 192 21.40 17.16 6.06
N GLY A 193 21.02 18.16 6.86
CA GLY A 193 21.82 19.37 7.06
C GLY A 193 21.17 20.31 8.07
N ARG A 194 21.65 21.56 8.10
CA ARG A 194 21.12 22.64 8.92
C ARG A 194 20.71 23.82 8.06
N GLY A 195 19.41 24.12 8.01
CA GLY A 195 18.84 25.28 7.35
C GLY A 195 18.63 26.44 8.32
N ALA A 196 18.00 27.51 7.84
CA ALA A 196 17.48 28.55 8.73
C ALA A 196 16.44 27.92 9.67
N PRO A 197 16.48 28.22 10.98
CA PRO A 197 15.49 27.69 11.90
C PRO A 197 14.09 28.13 11.47
N PRO A 198 13.12 27.22 11.33
CA PRO A 198 11.73 27.64 11.14
C PRO A 198 11.29 28.45 12.37
N SER A 199 10.23 29.26 12.22
CA SER A 199 9.69 30.17 13.25
C SER A 199 9.08 29.46 14.49
N GLY A 200 9.62 28.30 14.87
CA GLY A 200 9.33 27.57 16.09
C GLY A 200 8.67 26.22 15.87
N GLN A 201 7.96 26.01 14.76
CA GLN A 201 7.20 24.77 14.50
C GLN A 201 7.78 23.98 13.31
N PRO A 202 7.70 22.63 13.34
CA PRO A 202 8.10 21.83 12.20
C PRO A 202 7.26 22.17 10.95
N ALA A 203 7.86 22.04 9.77
CA ALA A 203 7.18 22.22 8.50
C ALA A 203 7.68 21.20 7.46
N MET A 204 7.01 21.15 6.32
CA MET A 204 7.44 20.35 5.18
C MET A 204 7.63 21.24 3.96
N LEU A 205 8.51 20.82 3.07
CA LEU A 205 8.71 21.42 1.75
C LEU A 205 8.54 20.35 0.68
N LEU A 206 7.80 20.70 -0.37
CA LEU A 206 7.72 19.94 -1.61
C LEU A 206 8.00 20.88 -2.78
N GLU A 207 8.99 20.54 -3.58
CA GLU A 207 9.45 21.38 -4.68
C GLU A 207 9.63 20.56 -5.95
N ALA A 208 8.98 20.99 -7.03
CA ALA A 208 9.29 20.53 -8.37
C ALA A 208 10.62 21.14 -8.84
N LEU A 209 11.43 20.37 -9.54
CA LEU A 209 12.66 20.81 -10.22
C LEU A 209 12.54 20.52 -11.72
N ALA A 210 13.48 21.01 -12.53
CA ALA A 210 13.44 20.82 -13.98
C ALA A 210 13.43 19.33 -14.40
N GLU A 211 14.20 18.48 -13.70
CA GLU A 211 14.34 17.04 -14.01
C GLU A 211 14.10 16.14 -12.79
N GLY A 212 13.28 16.60 -11.84
CA GLY A 212 13.05 15.86 -10.60
C GLY A 212 12.21 16.63 -9.62
N TRP A 213 12.24 16.19 -8.37
CA TRP A 213 11.55 16.88 -7.29
C TRP A 213 12.28 16.68 -5.96
N LEU A 214 11.98 17.54 -5.00
CA LEU A 214 12.60 17.61 -3.69
C LEU A 214 11.51 17.55 -2.64
N TRP A 215 11.72 16.73 -1.62
CA TRP A 215 10.96 16.79 -0.38
C TRP A 215 11.90 16.99 0.81
N ALA A 216 11.49 17.82 1.77
CA ALA A 216 12.23 18.02 3.01
C ALA A 216 11.29 18.22 4.21
N ALA A 217 11.68 17.64 5.34
CA ALA A 217 11.22 18.01 6.67
C ALA A 217 12.12 19.13 7.21
N LEU A 218 11.47 20.18 7.72
CA LEU A 218 12.09 21.32 8.38
C LEU A 218 11.75 21.21 9.87
N LEU A 219 12.75 20.93 10.70
CA LEU A 219 12.56 20.70 12.14
C LEU A 219 12.91 21.95 12.96
N PRO A 220 12.40 22.02 14.22
CA PRO A 220 12.85 23.01 15.19
C PRO A 220 14.39 23.04 15.30
N HIS A 221 14.94 24.23 15.56
CA HIS A 221 16.40 24.45 15.65
C HIS A 221 17.18 24.27 14.32
N GLY A 222 16.46 24.27 13.19
CA GLY A 222 17.05 24.34 11.86
C GLY A 222 17.56 23.02 11.31
N GLU A 223 17.27 21.89 11.93
CA GLU A 223 17.58 20.59 11.31
C GLU A 223 16.72 20.38 10.05
N VAL A 224 17.35 19.92 8.98
CA VAL A 224 16.70 19.60 7.71
C VAL A 224 17.03 18.17 7.35
N ASN A 225 16.01 17.39 6.98
CA ASN A 225 16.17 16.04 6.43
C ASN A 225 15.26 15.90 5.21
N GLY A 226 15.74 15.27 4.14
CA GLY A 226 14.94 15.17 2.93
C GLY A 226 15.47 14.16 1.93
N ALA A 227 14.87 14.18 0.76
CA ALA A 227 15.32 13.42 -0.39
C ALA A 227 15.15 14.21 -1.68
N LEU A 228 16.18 14.12 -2.54
CA LEU A 228 16.15 14.58 -3.92
C LEU A 228 15.79 13.40 -4.82
N PHE A 229 14.75 13.55 -5.63
CA PHE A 229 14.21 12.52 -6.51
C PHE A 229 14.58 12.83 -7.96
N LEU A 230 15.37 11.95 -8.57
CA LEU A 230 15.88 12.08 -9.94
C LEU A 230 15.72 10.76 -10.71
N PRO A 231 15.79 10.78 -12.05
CA PRO A 231 15.93 9.57 -12.84
C PRO A 231 17.11 8.73 -12.34
N ALA A 232 16.90 7.44 -12.14
CA ALA A 232 17.88 6.54 -11.52
C ALA A 232 19.23 6.52 -12.27
N ALA A 233 19.21 6.71 -13.59
CA ALA A 233 20.41 6.83 -14.40
C ALA A 233 21.33 8.00 -13.98
N ARG A 234 20.77 9.09 -13.42
CA ARG A 234 21.54 10.25 -12.92
C ARG A 234 22.27 9.95 -11.60
N LEU A 235 21.80 8.96 -10.85
CA LEU A 235 22.35 8.56 -9.55
C LEU A 235 23.12 7.22 -9.60
N ALA A 236 23.14 6.55 -10.76
CA ALA A 236 23.80 5.27 -10.96
C ALA A 236 25.33 5.41 -10.93
N GLY A 237 26.01 4.42 -10.33
CA GLY A 237 27.48 4.33 -10.33
C GLY A 237 28.23 5.45 -9.61
N GLY A 238 27.54 6.39 -8.95
CA GLY A 238 28.17 7.54 -8.31
C GLY A 238 28.94 7.18 -7.03
N THR A 239 30.03 7.91 -6.76
CA THR A 239 30.72 7.89 -5.47
C THR A 239 29.99 8.78 -4.45
N ALA A 240 30.40 8.74 -3.18
CA ALA A 240 29.86 9.67 -2.18
C ALA A 240 30.08 11.15 -2.57
N ALA A 241 31.24 11.46 -3.17
CA ALA A 241 31.57 12.81 -3.62
C ALA A 241 30.70 13.27 -4.81
N THR A 242 30.44 12.41 -5.79
CA THR A 242 29.58 12.78 -6.92
C THR A 242 28.12 12.96 -6.48
N ARG A 243 27.64 12.14 -5.54
CA ARG A 243 26.31 12.33 -4.92
C ARG A 243 26.21 13.65 -4.16
N ALA A 244 27.22 13.99 -3.36
CA ALA A 244 27.24 15.27 -2.63
C ALA A 244 27.23 16.48 -3.58
N ARG A 245 27.99 16.41 -4.69
CA ARG A 245 27.99 17.46 -5.72
C ARG A 245 26.63 17.56 -6.41
N CYS A 246 26.08 16.44 -6.88
CA CYS A 246 24.75 16.38 -7.50
C CYS A 246 23.68 17.00 -6.60
N LEU A 247 23.70 16.66 -5.30
CA LEU A 247 22.79 17.23 -4.32
C LEU A 247 22.98 18.76 -4.19
N ALA A 248 24.23 19.23 -4.03
CA ALA A 248 24.51 20.66 -3.89
C ALA A 248 24.08 21.47 -5.12
N ASP A 249 24.27 20.93 -6.32
CA ASP A 249 23.89 21.58 -7.58
C ASP A 249 22.37 21.74 -7.72
N HIS A 250 21.58 20.80 -7.19
CA HIS A 250 20.11 20.90 -7.19
C HIS A 250 19.56 21.72 -6.02
N LEU A 251 20.21 21.68 -4.85
CA LEU A 251 19.76 22.41 -3.67
C LEU A 251 20.11 23.91 -3.73
N ARG A 252 21.24 24.30 -4.32
CA ARG A 252 21.64 25.72 -4.41
C ARG A 252 20.58 26.62 -5.08
N PRO A 253 19.97 26.24 -6.23
CA PRO A 253 18.92 27.05 -6.86
C PRO A 253 17.51 26.75 -6.33
N SER A 254 17.35 25.80 -5.40
CA SER A 254 16.03 25.42 -4.87
C SER A 254 15.55 26.42 -3.81
N ALA A 255 14.26 26.39 -3.48
CA ALA A 255 13.71 27.21 -2.41
C ALA A 255 14.25 26.83 -1.03
N LEU A 256 14.74 25.60 -0.86
CA LEU A 256 15.43 25.17 0.35
C LEU A 256 16.82 25.82 0.49
N GLY A 257 17.44 26.20 -0.63
CA GLY A 257 18.83 26.63 -0.68
C GLY A 257 19.80 25.51 -0.29
N LEU A 258 21.08 25.87 -0.08
CA LEU A 258 22.11 24.93 0.34
C LEU A 258 22.21 24.90 1.89
N PRO A 259 21.78 23.82 2.57
CA PRO A 259 21.90 23.73 4.02
C PRO A 259 23.37 23.70 4.47
N ALA A 260 23.66 24.27 5.63
CA ALA A 260 24.94 24.10 6.31
C ALA A 260 25.13 22.63 6.71
N ALA A 261 26.39 22.19 6.80
CA ALA A 261 26.75 20.81 7.17
C ALA A 261 25.99 19.73 6.36
N LEU A 262 25.73 20.00 5.08
CA LEU A 262 25.03 19.10 4.18
C LEU A 262 25.71 17.72 4.09
N ARG A 263 24.92 16.67 4.22
CA ARG A 263 25.36 15.27 4.09
C ARG A 263 24.46 14.55 3.11
N ALA A 264 25.07 13.98 2.07
CA ALA A 264 24.39 13.06 1.18
C ALA A 264 24.30 11.68 1.82
N GLY A 265 23.09 11.10 1.80
CA GLY A 265 22.78 9.77 2.28
C GLY A 265 22.83 8.70 1.19
N PRO A 266 22.27 7.51 1.46
CA PRO A 266 22.16 6.46 0.47
C PRO A 266 21.17 6.83 -0.64
N VAL A 267 21.35 6.18 -1.79
CA VAL A 267 20.37 6.18 -2.88
C VAL A 267 19.44 4.99 -2.70
N SER A 268 18.14 5.21 -2.85
CA SER A 268 17.14 4.16 -2.84
C SER A 268 16.19 4.27 -4.03
N ALA A 269 15.71 3.14 -4.53
CA ALA A 269 14.66 3.13 -5.56
C ALA A 269 13.40 3.84 -5.05
N SER A 270 12.85 4.73 -5.89
CA SER A 270 11.66 5.52 -5.57
C SER A 270 10.72 5.47 -6.76
N MET A 271 9.89 4.44 -6.82
CA MET A 271 9.06 4.15 -7.99
C MET A 271 7.83 3.36 -7.56
N LEU A 272 6.77 3.46 -8.35
CA LEU A 272 5.57 2.63 -8.20
C LEU A 272 5.80 1.27 -8.87
N VAL A 273 5.74 0.20 -8.08
CA VAL A 273 5.80 -1.18 -8.57
C VAL A 273 4.82 -2.04 -7.80
N ALA A 274 3.98 -2.76 -8.53
CA ALA A 274 3.05 -3.74 -7.99
C ALA A 274 3.38 -5.13 -8.50
N VAL A 275 3.37 -6.13 -7.62
CA VAL A 275 3.30 -7.54 -8.06
C VAL A 275 1.91 -7.83 -8.64
N ALA A 276 1.84 -8.67 -9.66
CA ALA A 276 0.57 -9.02 -10.29
C ALA A 276 -0.35 -9.79 -9.33
N ASP A 277 0.19 -10.80 -8.64
CA ASP A 277 -0.49 -11.54 -7.57
C ASP A 277 0.31 -11.38 -6.25
N PRO A 278 -0.33 -10.91 -5.15
CA PRO A 278 0.34 -10.83 -3.85
C PRO A 278 0.64 -12.20 -3.23
N PHE A 279 0.01 -13.29 -3.69
CA PHE A 279 0.37 -14.65 -3.27
C PHE A 279 1.54 -15.17 -4.11
N LEU A 280 2.68 -15.42 -3.46
CA LEU A 280 3.83 -16.08 -4.07
C LEU A 280 3.61 -17.58 -4.25
N SER A 281 2.88 -18.18 -3.32
CA SER A 281 2.45 -19.57 -3.32
C SER A 281 1.18 -19.68 -2.47
N PRO A 282 0.51 -20.85 -2.38
CA PRO A 282 -0.70 -21.00 -1.58
C PRO A 282 -0.55 -20.57 -0.11
N ARG A 283 0.66 -20.64 0.46
CA ARG A 283 0.96 -20.37 1.88
C ARG A 283 1.89 -19.17 2.10
N VAL A 284 2.22 -18.39 1.06
CA VAL A 284 3.13 -17.24 1.15
C VAL A 284 2.46 -16.00 0.56
N LEU A 285 2.19 -15.01 1.43
CA LEU A 285 1.53 -13.75 1.07
C LEU A 285 2.50 -12.57 1.25
N ARG A 286 2.62 -11.71 0.23
CA ARG A 286 3.37 -10.45 0.31
C ARG A 286 2.49 -9.29 0.76
N VAL A 287 3.07 -8.37 1.54
CA VAL A 287 2.39 -7.17 2.05
C VAL A 287 3.29 -5.93 2.04
N GLY A 288 2.68 -4.75 2.18
CA GLY A 288 3.38 -3.46 2.11
C GLY A 288 4.23 -3.33 0.84
N ASP A 289 5.40 -2.71 0.97
CA ASP A 289 6.33 -2.50 -0.14
C ASP A 289 6.87 -3.81 -0.78
N ALA A 290 6.67 -4.98 -0.16
CA ALA A 290 7.01 -6.26 -0.80
C ALA A 290 5.97 -6.70 -1.85
N ALA A 291 4.73 -6.19 -1.75
CA ALA A 291 3.67 -6.40 -2.73
C ALA A 291 3.44 -5.17 -3.63
N LEU A 292 3.38 -3.99 -3.03
CA LEU A 292 3.12 -2.72 -3.72
C LEU A 292 4.05 -1.65 -3.14
N ALA A 293 5.15 -1.39 -3.83
CA ALA A 293 6.03 -0.27 -3.52
C ALA A 293 5.45 0.98 -4.20
N ASN A 294 5.17 2.02 -3.41
CA ASN A 294 4.55 3.26 -3.91
C ASN A 294 5.60 4.30 -4.36
N ASP A 295 5.20 5.21 -5.24
CA ASP A 295 5.91 6.49 -5.35
C ASP A 295 5.64 7.32 -4.07
N PRO A 296 6.66 7.90 -3.42
CA PRO A 296 6.49 8.63 -2.17
C PRO A 296 5.80 9.98 -2.33
N LEU A 297 5.60 10.50 -3.55
CA LEU A 297 4.97 11.80 -3.80
C LEU A 297 3.59 11.94 -3.13
N ALA A 298 2.80 10.85 -3.11
CA ALA A 298 1.48 10.83 -2.50
C ALA A 298 1.46 10.49 -0.99
N SER A 299 2.61 10.24 -0.34
CA SER A 299 2.73 10.00 1.11
C SER A 299 1.82 8.88 1.69
N HIS A 300 1.53 7.82 0.91
CA HIS A 300 0.61 6.74 1.32
C HIS A 300 1.29 5.43 1.77
N GLY A 301 2.62 5.35 1.74
CA GLY A 301 3.36 4.10 1.96
C GLY A 301 3.10 3.43 3.31
N ILE A 302 3.22 4.17 4.41
CA ILE A 302 2.99 3.63 5.78
C ILE A 302 1.53 3.20 5.95
N VAL A 303 0.58 4.00 5.46
CA VAL A 303 -0.86 3.70 5.54
C VAL A 303 -1.17 2.39 4.82
N HIS A 304 -0.62 2.19 3.61
CA HIS A 304 -0.76 0.93 2.89
C HIS A 304 -0.09 -0.23 3.62
N ALA A 305 1.11 -0.03 4.16
CA ALA A 305 1.84 -1.05 4.91
C ALA A 305 1.02 -1.56 6.11
N LEU A 306 0.49 -0.66 6.93
CA LEU A 306 -0.35 -1.01 8.08
C LEU A 306 -1.60 -1.77 7.65
N ARG A 307 -2.34 -1.21 6.68
CA ARG A 307 -3.60 -1.78 6.20
C ARG A 307 -3.42 -3.17 5.60
N SER A 308 -2.42 -3.35 4.75
CA SER A 308 -2.13 -4.65 4.13
C SER A 308 -1.65 -5.68 5.14
N GLY A 309 -0.91 -5.26 6.19
CA GLY A 309 -0.53 -6.13 7.30
C GLY A 309 -1.74 -6.69 8.05
N VAL A 310 -2.68 -5.83 8.46
CA VAL A 310 -3.92 -6.25 9.15
C VAL A 310 -4.78 -7.15 8.26
N GLN A 311 -4.93 -6.79 6.98
CA GLN A 311 -5.68 -7.60 6.01
C GLN A 311 -5.07 -8.99 5.82
N ALA A 312 -3.74 -9.08 5.76
CA ALA A 312 -3.03 -10.34 5.64
C ALA A 312 -3.16 -11.20 6.90
N ALA A 313 -3.20 -10.60 8.09
CA ALA A 313 -3.48 -11.33 9.32
C ALA A 313 -4.85 -12.02 9.28
N ALA A 314 -5.91 -11.29 8.89
CA ALA A 314 -7.24 -11.86 8.76
C ALA A 314 -7.32 -12.96 7.69
N ALA A 315 -6.62 -12.78 6.57
CA ALA A 315 -6.55 -13.80 5.52
C ALA A 315 -5.79 -15.05 5.98
N ALA A 316 -4.65 -14.91 6.66
CA ALA A 316 -3.91 -16.03 7.21
C ALA A 316 -4.73 -16.78 8.28
N ALA A 317 -5.42 -16.06 9.18
CA ALA A 317 -6.32 -16.68 10.15
C ALA A 317 -7.46 -17.47 9.48
N THR A 318 -8.08 -16.91 8.44
CA THR A 318 -9.12 -17.60 7.67
C THR A 318 -8.57 -18.81 6.91
N LEU A 319 -7.36 -18.73 6.36
CA LEU A 319 -6.73 -19.82 5.60
C LEU A 319 -6.22 -20.97 6.49
N LEU A 320 -5.94 -20.70 7.77
CA LEU A 320 -5.46 -21.69 8.74
C LEU A 320 -6.59 -22.32 9.56
N ASP A 321 -7.77 -21.72 9.57
CA ASP A 321 -8.98 -22.29 10.17
C ASP A 321 -9.60 -23.34 9.22
N PRO A 322 -9.76 -24.61 9.66
CA PRO A 322 -10.44 -25.64 8.86
C PRO A 322 -11.87 -25.29 8.46
N ALA A 323 -12.56 -24.44 9.23
CA ALA A 323 -13.90 -23.93 8.91
C ALA A 323 -13.87 -22.63 8.09
N GLY A 324 -12.69 -22.10 7.77
CA GLY A 324 -12.51 -20.86 7.01
C GLY A 324 -12.68 -21.05 5.50
N ASP A 325 -13.17 -20.01 4.83
CA ASP A 325 -13.32 -20.02 3.37
C ASP A 325 -12.04 -19.53 2.68
N ALA A 326 -11.23 -20.48 2.22
CA ALA A 326 -9.97 -20.19 1.53
C ALA A 326 -10.18 -19.41 0.21
N GLY A 327 -11.30 -19.63 -0.48
CA GLY A 327 -11.64 -18.91 -1.70
C GLY A 327 -11.92 -17.43 -1.42
N ALA A 328 -12.71 -17.15 -0.39
CA ALA A 328 -13.01 -15.79 0.05
C ALA A 328 -11.74 -15.07 0.50
N ALA A 329 -10.90 -15.69 1.33
CA ALA A 329 -9.65 -15.08 1.81
C ALA A 329 -8.72 -14.67 0.65
N ARG A 330 -8.56 -15.53 -0.35
CA ARG A 330 -7.73 -15.23 -1.53
C ARG A 330 -8.34 -14.14 -2.41
N SER A 331 -9.65 -14.18 -2.66
CA SER A 331 -10.34 -13.15 -3.44
C SER A 331 -10.20 -11.79 -2.77
N PHE A 332 -10.50 -11.71 -1.46
CA PHE A 332 -10.41 -10.48 -0.68
C PHE A 332 -9.03 -9.83 -0.80
N ILE A 333 -7.95 -10.59 -0.60
CA ILE A 333 -6.59 -10.06 -0.68
C ILE A 333 -6.26 -9.56 -2.08
N ARG A 334 -6.61 -10.31 -3.14
CA ARG A 334 -6.36 -9.90 -4.52
C ARG A 334 -7.14 -8.64 -4.90
N ASP A 335 -8.39 -8.54 -4.47
CA ASP A 335 -9.23 -7.37 -4.72
C ASP A 335 -8.69 -6.14 -3.99
N ARG A 336 -8.36 -6.27 -2.69
CA ARG A 336 -7.74 -5.18 -1.91
C ARG A 336 -6.39 -4.74 -2.46
N HIS A 337 -5.58 -5.68 -2.94
CA HIS A 337 -4.30 -5.38 -3.58
C HIS A 337 -4.50 -4.62 -4.90
N ARG A 338 -5.42 -5.08 -5.76
CA ARG A 338 -5.75 -4.38 -7.02
C ARG A 338 -6.25 -2.97 -6.76
N MET A 339 -7.17 -2.79 -5.80
CA MET A 339 -7.69 -1.48 -5.42
C MET A 339 -6.58 -0.56 -4.88
N ALA A 340 -5.66 -1.09 -4.06
CA ALA A 340 -4.54 -0.33 -3.54
C ALA A 340 -3.59 0.11 -4.67
N ALA A 341 -3.28 -0.78 -5.61
CA ALA A 341 -2.43 -0.47 -6.76
C ALA A 341 -3.06 0.60 -7.67
N SER A 342 -4.36 0.49 -7.97
CA SER A 342 -5.08 1.51 -8.74
C SER A 342 -5.11 2.86 -8.02
N SER A 343 -5.43 2.86 -6.72
CA SER A 343 -5.46 4.08 -5.90
C SER A 343 -4.10 4.77 -5.83
N ALA A 344 -3.01 3.99 -5.74
CA ALA A 344 -1.65 4.50 -5.73
C ALA A 344 -1.26 5.17 -7.06
N ARG A 345 -1.61 4.54 -8.20
CA ARG A 345 -1.41 5.12 -9.54
C ARG A 345 -2.19 6.42 -9.69
N ASP A 346 -3.48 6.41 -9.34
CA ASP A 346 -4.32 7.61 -9.43
C ASP A 346 -3.84 8.76 -8.55
N ALA A 347 -3.38 8.47 -7.32
CA ALA A 347 -2.82 9.48 -6.44
C ALA A 347 -1.51 10.08 -7.02
N THR A 348 -0.64 9.23 -7.57
CA THR A 348 0.61 9.65 -8.21
C THR A 348 0.33 10.49 -9.45
N ARG A 349 -0.52 9.99 -10.35
CA ARG A 349 -0.98 10.68 -11.56
C ARG A 349 -1.54 12.06 -11.26
N ARG A 350 -2.43 12.18 -10.27
CA ARG A 350 -3.00 13.48 -9.87
C ARG A 350 -1.94 14.45 -9.36
N SER A 351 -0.98 13.94 -8.57
CA SER A 351 0.11 14.77 -8.03
C SER A 351 1.03 15.28 -9.15
N LEU A 352 1.34 14.43 -10.14
CA LEU A 352 2.13 14.80 -11.31
C LEU A 352 1.40 15.79 -12.22
N ALA A 353 0.11 15.56 -12.50
CA ALA A 353 -0.71 16.44 -13.33
C ALA A 353 -0.98 17.83 -12.70
N ASP A 354 -0.91 17.91 -11.37
CA ASP A 354 -1.05 19.17 -10.61
C ASP A 354 0.23 20.03 -10.65
N GLN A 355 1.35 19.48 -11.11
CA GLN A 355 2.58 20.25 -11.31
C GLN A 355 2.39 21.21 -12.49
N ALA A 356 2.73 22.50 -12.28
CA ALA A 356 2.67 23.50 -13.35
C ALA A 356 3.91 24.42 -13.43
N ARG A 357 5.03 24.06 -12.78
CA ARG A 357 6.26 24.86 -12.79
C ARG A 357 7.16 24.59 -14.00
N PHE A 358 7.13 23.38 -14.53
CA PHE A 358 8.08 22.97 -15.57
C PHE A 358 7.38 22.16 -16.65
N ALA A 359 7.58 22.58 -17.91
CA ALA A 359 7.15 21.86 -19.11
C ALA A 359 8.35 21.20 -19.80
N THR A 360 9.12 20.40 -19.05
CA THR A 360 10.29 19.67 -19.58
C THR A 360 9.90 18.27 -20.07
N GLY A 361 10.75 17.66 -20.90
CA GLY A 361 10.55 16.28 -21.35
C GLY A 361 10.42 15.27 -20.18
N PHE A 362 11.07 15.55 -19.05
CA PHE A 362 10.93 14.78 -17.82
C PHE A 362 9.47 14.75 -17.31
N TRP A 363 8.84 15.93 -17.16
CA TRP A 363 7.48 16.02 -16.64
C TRP A 363 6.44 15.46 -17.62
N SER A 364 6.63 15.67 -18.93
CA SER A 364 5.80 15.06 -19.97
C SER A 364 5.85 13.52 -19.94
N ALA A 365 7.05 12.95 -19.76
CA ALA A 365 7.23 11.50 -19.66
C ALA A 365 6.57 10.92 -18.40
N MET A 366 6.74 11.57 -17.24
CA MET A 366 6.12 11.15 -15.98
C MET A 366 4.58 11.21 -16.05
N ALA A 367 4.00 12.25 -16.65
CA ALA A 367 2.55 12.37 -16.80
C ALA A 367 1.96 11.32 -17.76
N SER A 368 2.64 11.03 -18.86
CA SER A 368 2.19 10.08 -19.89
C SER A 368 2.21 8.63 -19.39
N ALA A 369 3.23 8.27 -18.59
CA ALA A 369 3.39 6.92 -18.07
C ALA A 369 2.22 6.47 -17.15
N GLU A 370 1.52 7.42 -16.52
CA GLU A 370 0.45 7.13 -15.57
C GLU A 370 -0.97 7.31 -16.16
N ALA A 371 -1.10 7.67 -17.44
CA ALA A 371 -2.37 8.10 -18.05
C ALA A 371 -3.41 7.00 -18.36
N ALA A 372 -3.26 5.77 -17.85
CA ALA A 372 -4.25 4.71 -18.08
C ALA A 372 -5.59 5.05 -17.39
N GLY A 373 -6.63 5.24 -18.21
CA GLY A 373 -7.87 5.92 -17.84
C GLY A 373 -8.76 5.19 -16.84
N SER A 374 -9.37 5.96 -15.94
CA SER A 374 -10.60 5.55 -15.27
C SER A 374 -11.73 5.50 -16.31
N PRO A 375 -12.63 4.50 -16.26
CA PRO A 375 -13.81 4.49 -17.14
C PRO A 375 -14.63 5.77 -16.94
N ALA A 376 -15.14 6.33 -18.04
CA ALA A 376 -16.07 7.45 -17.98
C ALA A 376 -17.32 7.01 -17.19
N PRO A 377 -17.88 7.88 -16.32
CA PRO A 377 -19.06 7.52 -15.56
C PRO A 377 -20.23 7.20 -16.48
N PRO A 378 -21.12 6.25 -16.12
CA PRO A 378 -22.38 6.12 -16.82
C PRO A 378 -23.16 7.46 -16.73
N PRO A 379 -23.92 7.83 -17.77
CA PRO A 379 -24.73 9.04 -17.73
C PRO A 379 -25.71 8.99 -16.56
N TRP A 380 -26.02 10.16 -15.98
CA TRP A 380 -27.00 10.26 -14.93
C TRP A 380 -28.35 9.71 -15.41
N PRO A 381 -29.04 8.87 -14.62
CA PRO A 381 -30.33 8.36 -15.01
C PRO A 381 -31.38 9.47 -14.99
N ALA A 382 -32.41 9.34 -15.84
CA ALA A 382 -33.56 10.25 -15.81
C ALA A 382 -34.36 10.00 -14.51
N LEU A 383 -34.29 10.93 -13.56
CA LEU A 383 -34.94 10.79 -12.24
C LEU A 383 -36.48 10.75 -12.31
N THR A 384 -37.05 11.14 -13.47
CA THR A 384 -38.49 11.05 -13.77
C THR A 384 -38.95 9.63 -14.10
N ARG A 385 -38.03 8.70 -14.40
CA ARG A 385 -38.33 7.30 -14.67
C ARG A 385 -38.06 6.44 -13.43
N PRO A 386 -38.74 5.29 -13.27
CA PRO A 386 -38.43 4.35 -12.20
C PRO A 386 -36.95 3.98 -12.19
N LEU A 387 -36.35 4.04 -11.00
CA LEU A 387 -34.98 3.66 -10.75
C LEU A 387 -34.91 2.26 -10.13
N ALA A 388 -33.96 1.46 -10.57
CA ALA A 388 -33.68 0.13 -10.07
C ALA A 388 -32.23 0.05 -9.57
N LEU A 389 -32.05 -0.61 -8.44
CA LEU A 389 -30.72 -0.94 -7.94
C LEU A 389 -30.12 -2.06 -8.80
N ALA A 390 -28.83 -1.97 -9.10
CA ALA A 390 -28.10 -3.06 -9.76
C ALA A 390 -28.20 -4.35 -8.93
N PRO A 391 -28.23 -5.54 -9.58
CA PRO A 391 -28.25 -6.81 -8.86
C PRO A 391 -27.08 -6.91 -7.87
N LEU A 392 -27.35 -7.53 -6.72
CA LEU A 392 -26.30 -7.81 -5.75
C LEU A 392 -25.27 -8.76 -6.37
N VAL A 393 -24.01 -8.53 -6.04
CA VAL A 393 -22.89 -9.40 -6.40
C VAL A 393 -22.37 -10.10 -5.16
N ARG A 394 -21.77 -11.27 -5.35
CA ARG A 394 -21.08 -11.97 -4.26
C ARG A 394 -19.66 -11.44 -4.14
N SER A 395 -19.25 -11.01 -2.95
CA SER A 395 -17.89 -10.50 -2.69
C SER A 395 -17.33 -11.03 -1.38
N ALA A 396 -16.01 -11.18 -1.34
CA ALA A 396 -15.32 -11.58 -0.12
C ALA A 396 -15.14 -10.35 0.78
N VAL A 397 -15.51 -10.49 2.05
CA VAL A 397 -15.58 -9.37 2.99
C VAL A 397 -14.96 -9.76 4.32
N LEU A 398 -14.35 -8.77 5.00
CA LEU A 398 -13.81 -8.92 6.34
C LEU A 398 -14.86 -8.46 7.34
N GLU A 399 -15.40 -9.39 8.12
CA GLU A 399 -16.32 -9.12 9.22
C GLU A 399 -15.89 -9.88 10.46
N HIS A 400 -15.83 -9.20 11.61
CA HIS A 400 -15.46 -9.80 12.91
C HIS A 400 -14.14 -10.61 12.87
N GLY A 401 -13.14 -10.11 12.13
CA GLY A 401 -11.82 -10.74 12.02
C GLY A 401 -11.75 -11.95 11.09
N ARG A 402 -12.86 -12.35 10.45
CA ARG A 402 -12.91 -13.45 9.49
C ARG A 402 -13.29 -12.97 8.09
N ILE A 403 -12.77 -13.65 7.08
CA ILE A 403 -13.12 -13.38 5.70
C ILE A 403 -14.13 -14.42 5.21
N ALA A 404 -15.26 -13.97 4.67
CA ALA A 404 -16.30 -14.84 4.12
C ALA A 404 -16.95 -14.19 2.89
N TRP A 405 -17.70 -14.97 2.13
CA TRP A 405 -18.55 -14.45 1.06
C TRP A 405 -19.80 -13.79 1.63
N ALA A 406 -20.13 -12.62 1.13
CA ALA A 406 -21.37 -11.93 1.43
C ALA A 406 -21.97 -11.32 0.16
N ASP A 407 -23.27 -11.04 0.22
CA ASP A 407 -23.93 -10.19 -0.77
C ASP A 407 -23.42 -8.75 -0.63
N ALA A 408 -23.14 -8.13 -1.76
CA ALA A 408 -22.57 -6.80 -1.84
C ALA A 408 -23.23 -5.99 -2.97
N LEU A 409 -23.28 -4.67 -2.76
CA LEU A 409 -23.62 -3.72 -3.80
C LEU A 409 -22.40 -3.54 -4.70
N TRP A 410 -22.57 -3.74 -6.00
CA TRP A 410 -21.57 -3.33 -6.97
C TRP A 410 -21.67 -1.82 -7.21
N LEU A 411 -20.54 -1.12 -7.09
CA LEU A 411 -20.36 0.30 -7.35
C LEU A 411 -19.52 0.45 -8.63
N PRO A 412 -20.14 0.56 -9.81
CA PRO A 412 -19.44 0.55 -11.09
C PRO A 412 -18.33 1.60 -11.23
N ARG A 413 -18.58 2.83 -10.77
CA ARG A 413 -17.63 3.95 -10.94
C ARG A 413 -16.33 3.70 -10.18
N SER A 414 -16.42 3.33 -8.91
CA SER A 414 -15.25 3.00 -8.08
C SER A 414 -14.73 1.58 -8.32
N ALA A 415 -15.46 0.76 -9.08
CA ALA A 415 -15.21 -0.67 -9.29
C ALA A 415 -15.11 -1.44 -7.96
N GLN A 416 -16.01 -1.15 -7.02
CA GLN A 416 -16.01 -1.74 -5.67
C GLN A 416 -17.26 -2.57 -5.42
N ALA A 417 -17.08 -3.70 -4.73
CA ALA A 417 -18.19 -4.40 -4.09
C ALA A 417 -18.24 -4.00 -2.61
N VAL A 418 -19.38 -3.49 -2.15
CA VAL A 418 -19.57 -3.06 -0.75
C VAL A 418 -20.67 -3.89 -0.08
N PRO A 419 -20.37 -4.67 0.98
CA PRO A 419 -21.39 -5.45 1.69
C PRO A 419 -22.32 -4.57 2.52
N ARG A 420 -21.91 -3.33 2.81
CA ARG A 420 -22.66 -2.37 3.62
C ARG A 420 -22.42 -0.95 3.13
N LEU A 421 -23.42 -0.09 3.26
CA LEU A 421 -23.29 1.36 3.16
C LEU A 421 -23.74 1.99 4.48
N GLY A 422 -22.77 2.55 5.21
CA GLY A 422 -23.01 2.98 6.60
C GLY A 422 -23.51 1.80 7.45
N PRO A 423 -24.60 1.97 8.23
CA PRO A 423 -25.15 0.91 9.06
C PRO A 423 -25.97 -0.11 8.27
N PHE A 424 -26.19 0.05 6.96
CA PHE A 424 -27.12 -0.81 6.21
C PHE A 424 -26.39 -1.91 5.42
N PRO A 425 -26.74 -3.19 5.64
CA PRO A 425 -26.31 -4.28 4.76
C PRO A 425 -26.85 -4.14 3.34
N ALA A 426 -26.08 -4.59 2.35
CA ALA A 426 -26.43 -4.59 0.93
C ALA A 426 -27.80 -5.22 0.67
N GLY A 427 -28.07 -6.39 1.27
CA GLY A 427 -29.36 -7.06 1.16
C GLY A 427 -30.54 -6.26 1.74
N ALA A 428 -30.31 -5.48 2.80
CA ALA A 428 -31.36 -4.62 3.37
C ALA A 428 -31.68 -3.44 2.43
N LEU A 429 -30.63 -2.81 1.86
CA LEU A 429 -30.80 -1.75 0.87
C LEU A 429 -31.50 -2.26 -0.40
N ALA A 430 -31.14 -3.44 -0.89
CA ALA A 430 -31.79 -4.06 -2.03
C ALA A 430 -33.30 -4.28 -1.80
N ARG A 431 -33.69 -4.70 -0.59
CA ARG A 431 -35.12 -4.83 -0.23
C ARG A 431 -35.82 -3.48 -0.16
N LEU A 432 -35.21 -2.47 0.44
CA LEU A 432 -35.82 -1.13 0.59
C LEU A 432 -35.98 -0.41 -0.75
N LEU A 433 -35.05 -0.64 -1.67
CA LEU A 433 -35.05 -0.05 -3.00
C LEU A 433 -35.84 -0.87 -4.04
N SER A 434 -36.46 -1.97 -3.61
CA SER A 434 -37.34 -2.80 -4.42
C SER A 434 -38.82 -2.60 -4.01
N PRO A 435 -39.78 -2.62 -4.96
CA PRO A 435 -39.58 -2.66 -6.42
C PRO A 435 -39.06 -1.32 -6.98
N PRO A 436 -38.57 -1.27 -8.24
CA PRO A 436 -38.15 -0.03 -8.87
C PRO A 436 -39.22 1.06 -8.80
N ALA A 437 -38.83 2.30 -8.49
CA ALA A 437 -39.76 3.41 -8.31
C ALA A 437 -39.10 4.78 -8.58
N ALA A 438 -39.88 5.85 -8.61
CA ALA A 438 -39.36 7.21 -8.68
C ALA A 438 -38.46 7.51 -7.48
N VAL A 439 -37.47 8.39 -7.66
CA VAL A 439 -36.46 8.70 -6.62
C VAL A 439 -37.09 9.19 -5.30
N THR A 440 -38.21 9.91 -5.37
CA THR A 440 -38.97 10.39 -4.20
C THR A 440 -39.51 9.23 -3.37
N VAL A 441 -40.13 8.24 -4.02
CA VAL A 441 -40.67 7.03 -3.37
C VAL A 441 -39.54 6.20 -2.76
N LEU A 442 -38.41 6.04 -3.47
CA LEU A 442 -37.24 5.34 -2.93
C LEU A 442 -36.66 6.07 -1.71
N SER A 443 -36.63 7.41 -1.73
CA SER A 443 -36.20 8.24 -0.62
C SER A 443 -37.10 8.05 0.59
N GLU A 444 -38.42 8.06 0.42
CA GLU A 444 -39.39 7.81 1.50
C GLU A 444 -39.23 6.40 2.11
N ARG A 445 -39.01 5.38 1.29
CA ARG A 445 -38.76 4.00 1.76
C ARG A 445 -37.51 3.93 2.65
N LEU A 446 -36.42 4.56 2.22
CA LEU A 446 -35.19 4.61 3.00
C LEU A 446 -35.34 5.47 4.25
N ALA A 447 -35.99 6.64 4.15
CA ALA A 447 -36.14 7.59 5.25
C ALA A 447 -36.90 7.00 6.44
N ARG A 448 -37.83 6.06 6.21
CA ARG A 448 -38.54 5.33 7.27
C ARG A 448 -37.62 4.56 8.22
N ILE A 449 -36.41 4.20 7.79
CA ILE A 449 -35.45 3.44 8.61
C ILE A 449 -34.17 4.26 8.89
N ALA A 450 -33.71 5.04 7.93
CA ALA A 450 -32.44 5.77 8.00
C ALA A 450 -32.57 7.23 8.46
N GLY A 451 -33.79 7.79 8.45
CA GLY A 451 -34.00 9.23 8.49
C GLY A 451 -33.69 9.89 7.14
N GLU A 452 -34.23 11.09 6.93
CA GLU A 452 -34.20 11.77 5.62
C GLU A 452 -32.78 12.09 5.14
N GLY A 453 -31.94 12.67 6.00
CA GLY A 453 -30.58 13.07 5.62
C GLY A 453 -29.72 11.88 5.17
N GLN A 454 -29.84 10.74 5.86
CA GLN A 454 -29.09 9.54 5.50
C GLN A 454 -29.66 8.86 4.25
N ALA A 455 -30.99 8.85 4.07
CA ALA A 455 -31.62 8.35 2.86
C ALA A 455 -31.15 9.10 1.62
N GLN A 456 -31.11 10.44 1.69
CA GLN A 456 -30.61 11.30 0.61
C GLN A 456 -29.13 11.02 0.30
N ALA A 457 -28.28 10.90 1.34
CA ALA A 457 -26.87 10.59 1.17
C ALA A 457 -26.63 9.23 0.49
N ILE A 458 -27.39 8.20 0.88
CA ILE A 458 -27.30 6.85 0.29
C ILE A 458 -27.73 6.89 -1.18
N LEU A 459 -28.89 7.48 -1.49
CA LEU A 459 -29.38 7.55 -2.88
C LEU A 459 -28.43 8.34 -3.77
N ARG A 460 -27.92 9.47 -3.29
CA ARG A 460 -26.94 10.27 -4.00
C ARG A 460 -25.68 9.46 -4.30
N LEU A 461 -25.14 8.75 -3.31
CA LEU A 461 -23.98 7.90 -3.51
C LEU A 461 -24.25 6.79 -4.54
N LEU A 462 -25.39 6.12 -4.47
CA LEU A 462 -25.73 5.04 -5.41
C LEU A 462 -25.93 5.56 -6.85
N LEU A 463 -26.51 6.75 -7.02
CA LEU A 463 -26.64 7.43 -8.31
C LEU A 463 -25.26 7.85 -8.85
N GLU A 464 -24.43 8.46 -8.01
CA GLU A 464 -23.07 8.86 -8.36
C GLU A 464 -22.25 7.63 -8.76
N GLU A 465 -22.30 6.53 -8.00
CA GLU A 465 -21.55 5.32 -8.33
C GLU A 465 -22.11 4.54 -9.53
N GLY A 466 -23.31 4.89 -10.00
CA GLY A 466 -24.01 4.18 -11.08
C GLY A 466 -24.63 2.86 -10.64
N ALA A 467 -24.76 2.64 -9.33
CA ALA A 467 -25.39 1.46 -8.75
C ALA A 467 -26.93 1.56 -8.76
N LEU A 468 -27.48 2.77 -8.89
CA LEU A 468 -28.91 3.03 -9.06
C LEU A 468 -29.12 3.68 -10.44
N GLY A 469 -29.88 3.02 -11.32
CA GLY A 469 -30.09 3.46 -12.71
C GLY A 469 -31.54 3.33 -13.15
N ASN A 470 -31.89 3.81 -14.35
CA ASN A 470 -33.25 3.62 -14.87
C ASN A 470 -33.56 2.14 -15.05
N ALA A 471 -34.73 1.70 -14.53
CA ALA A 471 -35.19 0.33 -14.69
C ALA A 471 -35.31 -0.04 -16.17
N ALA A 472 -34.93 -1.26 -16.52
CA ALA A 472 -35.19 -1.82 -17.84
C ALA A 472 -36.70 -1.81 -18.11
N PRO A 473 -37.15 -1.52 -19.34
CA PRO A 473 -38.56 -1.64 -19.69
C PRO A 473 -39.01 -3.07 -19.38
N ALA A 474 -40.16 -3.22 -18.71
CA ALA A 474 -40.75 -4.52 -18.47
C ALA A 474 -40.88 -5.22 -19.83
N GLN A 475 -40.25 -6.39 -20.00
CA GLN A 475 -40.53 -7.20 -21.19
C GLN A 475 -42.01 -7.57 -21.15
N PRO A 476 -42.80 -7.29 -22.20
CA PRO A 476 -44.18 -7.74 -22.25
C PRO A 476 -44.18 -9.26 -22.12
N GLY A 477 -44.93 -9.76 -21.14
CA GLY A 477 -44.90 -11.14 -20.72
C GLY A 477 -45.07 -12.09 -21.90
N VAL A 478 -44.18 -13.08 -21.99
CA VAL A 478 -44.48 -14.32 -22.69
C VAL A 478 -45.65 -14.94 -21.93
N THR A 479 -46.85 -14.70 -22.45
CA THR A 479 -48.02 -15.48 -22.09
C THR A 479 -47.68 -16.93 -22.36
N ALA A 480 -47.70 -17.75 -21.31
CA ALA A 480 -47.78 -19.18 -21.45
C ALA A 480 -49.04 -19.46 -22.28
N GLY A 481 -48.85 -19.77 -23.56
CA GLY A 481 -49.89 -20.30 -24.41
C GLY A 481 -50.20 -21.71 -23.94
N SER A 482 -51.22 -21.86 -23.11
CA SER A 482 -52.03 -23.07 -23.17
C SER A 482 -52.88 -22.98 -24.44
N ASN A 483 -52.78 -23.96 -25.33
CA ASN A 483 -53.96 -24.57 -25.94
C ASN A 483 -53.57 -25.79 -26.80
N ALA A 484 -54.32 -26.87 -26.50
CA ALA A 484 -54.52 -28.13 -27.21
C ALA A 484 -53.35 -29.12 -27.26
#